data_AF-A0A419EQ20-F1
#
_entry.id   AF-A0A419EQ20-F1
#
_cell.length_a   1.000
_cell.length_b   1.000
_cell.length_c   1.000
_cell.angle_alpha   90.00
_cell.angle_beta   90.00
_cell.angle_gamma   90.00
#
_symmetry.space_group_name_H-M   'P 1'
#
loop_
_entity.id
_entity.type
_entity.pdbx_description
1 polymer ?
#
loop_
_entity_poly.entity_id
_entity_poly.type
_entity_poly.pdbx_seq_one_letter_code
_entity_poly.pdbx_strand_id
1 'polypeptide(L)'
;MKLFTIYLLALLTIIASSNVSTAREENIMDTVQDSSGTNLNEILKKEKLRIIITDSGLGGLSVAADVEKKLSLFKPFKEAEIIFFNALPVHNKGYNSMKDMKQKVKVFDSALNSMIKNFNPDIILIACNTLSVVYPETEFSKTTNIPVIGIVELGVELMSDSLKNNPGSNVFIIGTPTTINSNSHKNKLIAKGFDENIIYTQPCKNLESEIQENTESKAVKVLLDKYSDEIKSKVKTPAVKSFVGLCCTHYGYAYKLIDSVMKDKFGKNTELLNPNSKMGDLLITGENRNRFNEIKTNVKVVSQVDITEQENKSLGKLLGQESLKTEAALKNYVLNENLFEYRKFIE
;
A
#
# COMPACT_ATOMS: atom_id res chain seq x y z
N MET A 1 -31.47 -31.92 18.47
CA MET A 1 -30.16 -32.56 18.24
C MET A 1 -29.83 -32.85 16.77
N LYS A 2 -30.79 -33.11 15.86
CA LYS A 2 -30.51 -33.37 14.43
C LYS A 2 -30.23 -32.14 13.54
N LEU A 3 -30.63 -30.92 13.95
CA LEU A 3 -30.34 -29.70 13.18
C LEU A 3 -28.90 -29.17 13.34
N PHE A 4 -28.24 -29.48 14.47
CA PHE A 4 -26.89 -28.97 14.75
C PHE A 4 -25.81 -29.70 13.95
N THR A 5 -26.05 -30.97 13.61
CA THR A 5 -25.11 -31.81 12.84
C THR A 5 -25.07 -31.44 11.35
N ILE A 6 -26.18 -30.94 10.79
CA ILE A 6 -26.27 -30.52 9.38
C ILE A 6 -25.51 -29.21 9.14
N TYR A 7 -25.54 -28.29 10.11
CA TYR A 7 -24.78 -27.03 10.03
C TYR A 7 -23.25 -27.25 10.11
N LEU A 8 -22.82 -28.24 10.89
CA LEU A 8 -21.40 -28.55 11.05
C LEU A 8 -20.82 -29.23 9.79
N LEU A 9 -21.60 -30.11 9.12
CA LEU A 9 -21.19 -30.68 7.83
C LEU A 9 -21.17 -29.62 6.71
N ALA A 10 -22.12 -28.67 6.68
CA ALA A 10 -22.11 -27.59 5.70
C ALA A 10 -20.89 -26.67 5.86
N LEU A 11 -20.46 -26.38 7.10
CA LEU A 11 -19.23 -25.61 7.35
C LEU A 11 -17.96 -26.39 6.95
N LEU A 12 -17.88 -27.69 7.24
CA LEU A 12 -16.74 -28.52 6.86
C LEU A 12 -16.59 -28.68 5.35
N THR A 13 -17.69 -28.69 4.60
CA THR A 13 -17.66 -28.79 3.13
C THR A 13 -17.25 -27.47 2.45
N ILE A 14 -17.53 -26.31 3.08
CA ILE A 14 -17.06 -25.00 2.62
C ILE A 14 -15.56 -24.83 2.89
N ILE A 15 -15.04 -25.39 3.97
CA ILE A 15 -13.59 -25.37 4.26
C ILE A 15 -12.83 -26.29 3.28
N ALA A 16 -13.40 -27.44 2.90
CA ALA A 16 -12.79 -28.40 1.98
C ALA A 16 -12.78 -27.97 0.49
N SER A 17 -13.53 -26.93 0.10
CA SER A 17 -13.57 -26.42 -1.28
C SER A 17 -12.67 -25.21 -1.52
N SER A 18 -11.82 -24.84 -0.55
CA SER A 18 -10.86 -23.73 -0.66
C SER A 18 -9.48 -24.12 -1.22
N ASN A 19 -9.38 -25.21 -2.00
CA ASN A 19 -8.16 -25.64 -2.70
C ASN A 19 -7.77 -24.76 -3.91
N VAL A 20 -8.16 -23.48 -3.92
CA VAL A 20 -7.77 -22.48 -4.95
C VAL A 20 -6.57 -21.63 -4.48
N SER A 21 -5.92 -21.99 -3.37
CA SER A 21 -4.91 -21.15 -2.71
C SER A 21 -3.46 -21.34 -3.20
N THR A 22 -3.08 -22.50 -3.73
CA THR A 22 -1.64 -22.78 -3.98
C THR A 22 -1.15 -22.20 -5.30
N ALA A 23 -1.90 -22.36 -6.40
CA ALA A 23 -1.52 -21.82 -7.72
C ALA A 23 -1.64 -20.29 -7.83
N ARG A 24 -2.32 -19.63 -6.88
CA ARG A 24 -2.46 -18.15 -6.84
C ARG A 24 -1.31 -17.48 -6.09
N GLU A 25 -0.73 -18.13 -5.10
CA GLU A 25 0.41 -17.62 -4.34
C GLU A 25 1.72 -17.68 -5.15
N GLU A 26 1.91 -18.73 -5.96
CA GLU A 26 3.06 -18.86 -6.88
C GLU A 26 3.13 -17.70 -7.90
N ASN A 27 1.99 -17.23 -8.41
CA ASN A 27 1.94 -16.18 -9.44
C ASN A 27 2.36 -14.78 -8.94
N ILE A 28 2.16 -14.43 -7.67
CA ILE A 28 2.55 -13.11 -7.14
C ILE A 28 4.06 -13.06 -6.92
N MET A 29 4.68 -14.15 -6.46
CA MET A 29 6.12 -14.22 -6.26
C MET A 29 6.91 -14.22 -7.59
N ASP A 30 6.35 -14.84 -8.64
CA ASP A 30 6.95 -14.84 -9.98
C ASP A 30 6.78 -13.50 -10.75
N THR A 31 5.76 -12.70 -10.42
CA THR A 31 5.49 -11.42 -11.09
C THR A 31 6.15 -10.22 -10.42
N VAL A 32 6.52 -10.32 -9.14
CA VAL A 32 7.45 -9.38 -8.49
C VAL A 32 8.87 -9.77 -8.92
N GLN A 33 9.17 -9.66 -10.21
CA GLN A 33 10.53 -9.72 -10.71
C GLN A 33 11.31 -8.54 -10.15
N ASP A 34 12.09 -8.84 -9.12
CA ASP A 34 13.03 -7.96 -8.47
C ASP A 34 14.09 -7.47 -9.49
N SER A 35 14.18 -6.15 -9.67
CA SER A 35 15.25 -5.52 -10.44
C SER A 35 16.63 -5.60 -9.74
N SER A 36 16.71 -6.12 -8.50
CA SER A 36 17.92 -6.20 -7.68
C SER A 36 18.47 -7.62 -7.46
N GLY A 37 17.88 -8.66 -8.07
CA GLY A 37 18.41 -10.04 -8.04
C GLY A 37 18.55 -10.67 -6.65
N THR A 38 17.94 -10.10 -5.61
CA THR A 38 18.01 -10.60 -4.24
C THR A 38 16.76 -11.44 -3.92
N ASN A 39 16.98 -12.69 -3.51
CA ASN A 39 15.94 -13.69 -3.45
C ASN A 39 15.05 -13.51 -2.20
N LEU A 40 13.85 -12.94 -2.37
CA LEU A 40 12.82 -12.86 -1.32
C LEU A 40 12.65 -14.20 -0.59
N ASN A 41 12.78 -15.33 -1.29
CA ASN A 41 12.67 -16.67 -0.69
C ASN A 41 13.74 -16.96 0.38
N GLU A 42 14.93 -16.38 0.29
CA GLU A 42 15.96 -16.53 1.33
C GLU A 42 15.58 -15.78 2.60
N ILE A 43 15.02 -14.58 2.45
CA ILE A 43 14.53 -13.79 3.57
C ILE A 43 13.41 -14.52 4.31
N LEU A 44 12.49 -15.14 3.57
CA LEU A 44 11.35 -15.86 4.15
C LEU A 44 11.76 -17.10 4.95
N LYS A 45 12.99 -17.60 4.78
CA LYS A 45 13.55 -18.71 5.56
C LYS A 45 14.19 -18.27 6.88
N LYS A 46 14.50 -16.97 7.06
CA LYS A 46 15.08 -16.45 8.31
C LYS A 46 14.14 -16.66 9.50
N GLU A 47 14.67 -16.86 10.70
CA GLU A 47 13.85 -16.94 11.92
C GLU A 47 13.51 -15.56 12.50
N LYS A 48 14.35 -14.56 12.20
CA LYS A 48 14.20 -13.19 12.66
C LYS A 48 14.19 -12.27 11.45
N LEU A 49 13.30 -11.28 11.47
CA LEU A 49 13.11 -10.40 10.34
C LEU A 49 13.00 -8.94 10.78
N ARG A 50 13.76 -8.05 10.14
CA ARG A 50 13.61 -6.60 10.26
C ARG A 50 13.05 -6.03 8.96
N ILE A 51 11.86 -5.47 9.04
CA ILE A 51 11.10 -4.95 7.92
C ILE A 51 11.05 -3.43 8.06
N ILE A 52 11.46 -2.71 7.03
CA ILE A 52 11.10 -1.29 6.90
C ILE A 52 9.88 -1.17 6.02
N ILE A 53 8.90 -0.39 6.46
CA ILE A 53 7.76 0.04 5.65
C ILE A 53 7.87 1.55 5.52
N THR A 54 8.04 2.06 4.31
CA THR A 54 8.22 3.50 4.08
C THR A 54 7.07 4.12 3.30
N ASP A 55 6.69 5.32 3.71
CA ASP A 55 5.66 6.13 3.06
C ASP A 55 6.08 7.62 3.08
N SER A 56 5.51 8.43 2.20
CA SER A 56 5.79 9.88 2.15
C SER A 56 4.90 10.70 3.10
N GLY A 57 4.28 10.03 4.06
CA GLY A 57 3.34 10.52 5.05
C GLY A 57 2.94 9.37 5.98
N LEU A 58 1.71 9.39 6.48
CA LEU A 58 1.22 8.38 7.44
C LEU A 58 0.33 7.31 6.80
N GLY A 59 0.06 7.41 5.49
CA GLY A 59 -0.81 6.52 4.74
C GLY A 59 -0.42 5.05 4.90
N GLY A 60 0.87 4.76 4.76
CA GLY A 60 1.42 3.41 4.84
C GLY A 60 1.37 2.76 6.22
N LEU A 61 0.93 3.45 7.28
CA LEU A 61 0.71 2.81 8.59
C LEU A 61 -0.36 1.72 8.50
N SER A 62 -1.33 1.82 7.57
CA SER A 62 -2.28 0.73 7.35
C SER A 62 -1.59 -0.54 6.83
N VAL A 63 -0.50 -0.37 6.06
CA VAL A 63 0.32 -1.49 5.60
C VAL A 63 1.10 -2.08 6.78
N ALA A 64 1.66 -1.24 7.65
CA ALA A 64 2.33 -1.71 8.87
C ALA A 64 1.38 -2.49 9.79
N ALA A 65 0.14 -2.02 9.94
CA ALA A 65 -0.88 -2.72 10.72
C ALA A 65 -1.27 -4.07 10.08
N ASP A 66 -1.47 -4.12 8.77
CA ASP A 66 -1.77 -5.37 8.04
C ASP A 66 -0.62 -6.38 8.15
N VAL A 67 0.63 -5.91 7.97
CA VAL A 67 1.84 -6.74 8.15
C VAL A 67 1.89 -7.29 9.57
N GLU A 68 1.77 -6.46 10.60
CA GLU A 68 1.81 -6.92 11.99
C GLU A 68 0.71 -7.94 12.28
N LYS A 69 -0.52 -7.67 11.85
CA LYS A 69 -1.67 -8.57 12.01
C LYS A 69 -1.42 -9.93 11.36
N LYS A 70 -0.94 -9.96 10.11
CA LYS A 70 -0.68 -11.20 9.38
C LYS A 70 0.47 -11.98 9.97
N LEU A 71 1.56 -11.30 10.35
CA LEU A 71 2.67 -11.95 11.03
C LEU A 71 2.22 -12.58 12.36
N SER A 72 1.42 -11.88 13.15
CA SER A 72 0.85 -12.39 14.40
C SER A 72 -0.12 -13.56 14.18
N LEU A 73 -0.91 -13.54 13.09
CA LEU A 73 -1.86 -14.60 12.76
C LEU A 73 -1.18 -15.87 12.23
N PHE A 74 -0.22 -15.72 11.33
CA PHE A 74 0.40 -16.83 10.60
C PHE A 74 1.75 -17.24 11.15
N LYS A 75 2.36 -16.46 12.04
CA LYS A 75 3.57 -16.82 12.80
C LYS A 75 4.70 -17.42 11.95
N PRO A 76 5.07 -16.81 10.81
CA PRO A 76 6.09 -17.36 9.92
C PRO A 76 7.52 -17.21 10.45
N PHE A 77 7.72 -16.34 11.45
CA PHE A 77 9.02 -16.00 12.05
C PHE A 77 8.95 -16.15 13.58
N LYS A 78 10.09 -16.31 14.25
CA LYS A 78 10.19 -16.25 15.72
C LYS A 78 10.12 -14.80 16.22
N GLU A 79 10.76 -13.89 15.50
CA GLU A 79 10.81 -12.46 15.85
C GLU A 79 10.67 -11.61 14.59
N ALA A 80 9.86 -10.56 14.64
CA ALA A 80 9.75 -9.57 13.58
C ALA A 80 9.76 -8.15 14.15
N GLU A 81 10.69 -7.33 13.67
CA GLU A 81 10.76 -5.90 13.94
C GLU A 81 10.24 -5.14 12.72
N ILE A 82 9.12 -4.44 12.89
CA ILE A 82 8.48 -3.62 11.85
C ILE A 82 8.80 -2.16 12.16
N ILE A 83 9.50 -1.50 11.25
CA ILE A 83 9.87 -0.10 11.37
C ILE A 83 9.13 0.68 10.29
N PHE A 84 8.13 1.44 10.68
CA PHE A 84 7.51 2.41 9.80
C PHE A 84 8.39 3.66 9.73
N PHE A 85 8.93 3.92 8.54
CA PHE A 85 9.77 5.09 8.26
C PHE A 85 8.96 6.12 7.47
N ASN A 86 8.57 7.20 8.15
CA ASN A 86 7.93 8.34 7.48
C ASN A 86 8.99 9.16 6.73
N ALA A 87 9.00 9.03 5.41
CA ALA A 87 9.91 9.72 4.51
C ALA A 87 9.43 11.12 4.12
N LEU A 88 8.43 11.70 4.80
CA LEU A 88 8.03 13.09 4.64
C LEU A 88 9.15 14.03 5.13
N PRO A 89 9.80 14.83 4.26
CA PRO A 89 10.97 15.61 4.66
C PRO A 89 10.64 16.79 5.59
N VAL A 90 9.53 17.47 5.36
CA VAL A 90 9.12 18.65 6.12
C VAL A 90 7.61 18.84 6.01
N HIS A 91 7.00 19.46 7.02
CA HIS A 91 5.59 19.84 6.98
C HIS A 91 5.28 20.66 5.72
N ASN A 92 4.09 20.44 5.16
CA ASN A 92 3.55 21.17 4.00
C ASN A 92 4.33 21.05 2.68
N LYS A 93 5.50 20.39 2.64
CA LYS A 93 6.26 20.13 1.41
C LYS A 93 6.58 18.64 1.26
N GLY A 94 5.56 17.86 0.90
CA GLY A 94 5.73 16.45 0.49
C GLY A 94 6.23 16.30 -0.95
N TYR A 95 6.48 15.05 -1.38
CA TYR A 95 7.01 14.75 -2.71
C TYR A 95 6.17 15.34 -3.84
N ASN A 96 4.85 15.33 -3.74
CA ASN A 96 3.95 15.91 -4.76
C ASN A 96 4.06 17.45 -4.91
N SER A 97 4.70 18.13 -3.96
CA SER A 97 4.99 19.57 -4.04
C SER A 97 6.36 19.90 -4.64
N MET A 98 7.24 18.91 -4.78
CA MET A 98 8.59 19.09 -5.30
C MET A 98 8.58 19.40 -6.80
N LYS A 99 9.51 20.28 -7.21
CA LYS A 99 9.58 20.91 -8.54
C LYS A 99 9.54 19.91 -9.69
N ASP A 100 10.35 18.86 -9.60
CA ASP A 100 10.54 17.88 -10.67
C ASP A 100 10.86 16.48 -10.11
N MET A 101 11.04 15.50 -11.00
CA MET A 101 11.40 14.13 -10.60
C MET A 101 12.81 14.07 -10.00
N LYS A 102 13.77 14.84 -10.52
CA LYS A 102 15.16 14.84 -10.05
C LYS A 102 15.26 15.24 -8.57
N GLN A 103 14.47 16.21 -8.14
CA GLN A 103 14.38 16.61 -6.73
C GLN A 103 13.77 15.49 -5.87
N LYS A 104 12.67 14.87 -6.31
CA LYS A 104 12.04 13.72 -5.62
C LYS A 104 13.03 12.57 -5.43
N VAL A 105 13.77 12.24 -6.48
CA VAL A 105 14.79 11.20 -6.49
C VAL A 105 15.86 11.47 -5.45
N LYS A 106 16.47 12.65 -5.45
CA LYS A 106 17.54 12.98 -4.49
C LYS A 106 17.10 12.89 -3.03
N VAL A 107 15.89 13.39 -2.72
CA VAL A 107 15.36 13.34 -1.36
C VAL A 107 15.05 11.90 -0.95
N PHE A 108 14.44 11.11 -1.84
CA PHE A 108 14.10 9.73 -1.51
C PHE A 108 15.34 8.83 -1.41
N ASP A 109 16.33 9.04 -2.27
CA ASP A 109 17.62 8.35 -2.23
C ASP A 109 18.33 8.60 -0.88
N SER A 110 18.30 9.83 -0.36
CA SER A 110 18.81 10.09 0.99
C SER A 110 18.01 9.38 2.09
N ALA A 111 16.69 9.26 1.96
CA ALA A 111 15.85 8.55 2.91
C ALA A 111 16.17 7.04 2.90
N LEU A 112 16.30 6.43 1.72
CA LEU A 112 16.66 5.02 1.55
C LEU A 112 18.04 4.71 2.14
N ASN A 113 19.05 5.56 1.87
CA ASN A 113 20.38 5.39 2.46
C ASN A 113 20.35 5.51 3.99
N SER A 114 19.52 6.40 4.54
CA SER A 114 19.32 6.52 5.99
C SER A 114 18.67 5.27 6.60
N MET A 115 17.69 4.68 5.92
CA MET A 115 17.05 3.43 6.34
C MET A 115 18.08 2.32 6.54
N ILE A 116 19.01 2.16 5.60
CA ILE A 116 20.07 1.15 5.70
C ILE A 116 21.04 1.48 6.83
N LYS A 117 21.56 2.71 6.85
CA LYS A 117 22.55 3.13 7.84
C LYS A 117 22.06 2.99 9.28
N ASN A 118 20.81 3.35 9.55
CA ASN A 118 20.30 3.45 10.92
C ASN A 118 19.62 2.18 11.43
N PHE A 119 19.12 1.34 10.52
CA PHE A 119 18.30 0.20 10.93
C PHE A 119 18.78 -1.14 10.37
N ASN A 120 19.59 -1.17 9.30
CA ASN A 120 20.07 -2.41 8.68
C ASN A 120 18.92 -3.44 8.46
N PRO A 121 17.91 -3.10 7.64
CA PRO A 121 16.75 -3.96 7.40
C PRO A 121 17.10 -5.19 6.58
N ASP A 122 16.30 -6.25 6.72
CA ASP A 122 16.33 -7.39 5.81
C ASP A 122 15.58 -7.09 4.51
N ILE A 123 14.51 -6.28 4.58
CA ILE A 123 13.65 -5.92 3.45
C ILE A 123 13.06 -4.52 3.62
N ILE A 124 12.88 -3.81 2.51
CA ILE A 124 12.16 -2.53 2.44
C ILE A 124 10.87 -2.70 1.63
N LEU A 125 9.75 -2.33 2.24
CA LEU A 125 8.44 -2.26 1.61
C LEU A 125 8.09 -0.78 1.39
N ILE A 126 8.09 -0.32 0.13
CA ILE A 126 7.66 1.03 -0.22
C ILE A 126 6.14 1.04 -0.34
N ALA A 127 5.46 1.30 0.78
CA ALA A 127 4.00 1.37 0.83
C ALA A 127 3.46 2.54 -0.01
N CYS A 128 4.19 3.66 -0.09
CA CYS A 128 3.71 4.81 -0.85
C CYS A 128 3.79 4.59 -2.37
N ASN A 129 2.67 4.78 -3.04
CA ASN A 129 2.58 4.76 -4.51
C ASN A 129 3.45 5.85 -5.17
N THR A 130 3.54 7.04 -4.58
CA THR A 130 4.42 8.12 -5.08
C THR A 130 5.88 7.70 -5.00
N LEU A 131 6.30 7.16 -3.85
CA LEU A 131 7.69 6.74 -3.67
C LEU A 131 8.02 5.52 -4.53
N SER A 132 7.06 4.63 -4.74
CA SER A 132 7.23 3.45 -5.62
C SER A 132 7.49 3.84 -7.07
N VAL A 133 6.91 4.95 -7.57
CA VAL A 133 7.21 5.45 -8.93
C VAL A 133 8.50 6.29 -9.00
N VAL A 134 8.98 6.79 -7.86
CA VAL A 134 10.26 7.52 -7.76
C VAL A 134 11.43 6.54 -7.61
N TYR A 135 11.22 5.41 -6.93
CA TYR A 135 12.23 4.42 -6.57
C TYR A 135 13.12 3.96 -7.73
N PRO A 136 12.60 3.58 -8.92
CA PRO A 136 13.43 3.07 -10.00
C PRO A 136 14.48 4.07 -10.50
N GLU A 137 14.25 5.37 -10.30
CA GLU A 137 15.12 6.46 -10.73
C GLU A 137 16.24 6.80 -9.71
N THR A 138 16.25 6.17 -8.54
CA THR A 138 17.25 6.39 -7.48
C THR A 138 18.59 5.73 -7.82
N GLU A 139 19.68 6.19 -7.20
CA GLU A 139 20.95 5.45 -7.28
C GLU A 139 20.90 4.22 -6.38
N PHE A 140 20.21 4.34 -5.24
CA PHE A 140 19.95 3.25 -4.32
C PHE A 140 19.38 2.01 -5.01
N SER A 141 18.39 2.18 -5.89
CA SER A 141 17.76 1.05 -6.62
C SER A 141 18.74 0.28 -7.52
N LYS A 142 19.83 0.92 -7.94
CA LYS A 142 20.86 0.35 -8.82
C LYS A 142 21.97 -0.36 -8.04
N THR A 143 22.16 0.00 -6.76
CA THR A 143 23.31 -0.44 -5.96
C THR A 143 22.95 -1.30 -4.76
N THR A 144 21.67 -1.32 -4.35
CA THR A 144 21.22 -2.08 -3.18
C THR A 144 21.20 -3.58 -3.45
N ASN A 145 21.61 -4.36 -2.46
CA ASN A 145 21.44 -5.83 -2.40
C ASN A 145 20.34 -6.23 -1.40
N ILE A 146 19.56 -5.26 -0.92
CA ILE A 146 18.43 -5.50 -0.02
C ILE A 146 17.17 -5.49 -0.88
N PRO A 147 16.28 -6.49 -0.78
CA PRO A 147 15.03 -6.48 -1.52
C PRO A 147 14.20 -5.26 -1.18
N VAL A 148 13.78 -4.55 -2.22
CA VAL A 148 12.89 -3.41 -2.11
C VAL A 148 11.68 -3.64 -2.99
N ILE A 149 10.50 -3.68 -2.37
CA ILE A 149 9.25 -3.98 -3.08
C ILE A 149 8.34 -2.76 -3.01
N GLY A 150 7.89 -2.29 -4.17
CA GLY A 150 6.93 -1.21 -4.32
C GLY A 150 5.49 -1.71 -4.35
N ILE A 151 4.55 -0.86 -3.94
CA ILE A 151 3.12 -1.20 -3.93
C ILE A 151 2.47 -1.19 -5.33
N VAL A 152 3.12 -0.58 -6.32
CA VAL A 152 2.56 -0.35 -7.67
C VAL A 152 2.23 -1.68 -8.34
N GLU A 153 3.15 -2.64 -8.29
CA GLU A 153 3.01 -3.98 -8.85
C GLU A 153 1.80 -4.70 -8.25
N LEU A 154 1.64 -4.62 -6.92
CA LEU A 154 0.50 -5.21 -6.21
C LEU A 154 -0.84 -4.58 -6.65
N GLY A 155 -0.86 -3.26 -6.85
CA GLY A 155 -2.02 -2.56 -7.39
C GLY A 155 -2.35 -2.99 -8.82
N VAL A 156 -1.34 -3.16 -9.67
CA VAL A 156 -1.49 -3.62 -11.05
C VAL A 156 -2.03 -5.05 -11.09
N GLU A 157 -1.47 -5.99 -10.31
CA GLU A 157 -1.98 -7.36 -10.27
C GLU A 157 -3.43 -7.41 -9.78
N LEU A 158 -3.75 -6.68 -8.71
CA LEU A 158 -5.11 -6.62 -8.18
C LEU A 158 -6.11 -6.10 -9.23
N MET A 159 -5.76 -5.03 -9.95
CA MET A 159 -6.60 -4.51 -11.04
C MET A 159 -6.69 -5.49 -12.21
N SER A 160 -5.56 -6.07 -12.62
CA SER A 160 -5.48 -7.06 -13.69
C SER A 160 -6.38 -8.26 -13.42
N ASP A 161 -6.30 -8.84 -12.22
CA ASP A 161 -7.10 -10.00 -11.85
C ASP A 161 -8.59 -9.68 -11.81
N SER A 162 -8.96 -8.51 -11.29
CA SER A 162 -10.35 -8.05 -11.31
C SER A 162 -10.89 -7.88 -12.73
N LEU A 163 -10.10 -7.30 -13.64
CA LEU A 163 -10.48 -7.12 -15.04
C LEU A 163 -10.58 -8.46 -15.79
N LYS A 164 -9.62 -9.39 -15.61
CA LYS A 164 -9.65 -10.73 -16.22
C LYS A 164 -10.89 -11.52 -15.81
N ASN A 165 -11.24 -11.47 -14.52
CA ASN A 165 -12.37 -12.21 -13.98
C ASN A 165 -13.73 -11.55 -14.29
N ASN A 166 -13.76 -10.31 -14.81
CA ASN A 166 -14.99 -9.58 -15.10
C ASN A 166 -14.89 -8.88 -16.48
N PRO A 167 -15.02 -9.63 -17.60
CA PRO A 167 -15.01 -9.03 -18.95
C PRO A 167 -16.06 -7.93 -19.13
N GLY A 168 -15.73 -6.90 -19.91
CA GLY A 168 -16.60 -5.72 -20.10
C GLY A 168 -16.58 -4.71 -18.95
N SER A 169 -15.65 -4.86 -18.00
CA SER A 169 -15.41 -3.88 -16.95
C SER A 169 -14.44 -2.79 -17.38
N ASN A 170 -14.49 -1.64 -16.71
CA ASN A 170 -13.46 -0.62 -16.78
C ASN A 170 -12.74 -0.46 -15.44
N VAL A 171 -11.63 0.30 -15.42
CA VAL A 171 -10.90 0.64 -14.21
C VAL A 171 -10.60 2.13 -14.13
N PHE A 172 -10.88 2.69 -12.96
CA PHE A 172 -10.55 4.04 -12.53
C PHE A 172 -9.33 4.00 -11.61
N ILE A 173 -8.20 4.51 -12.04
CA ILE A 173 -6.97 4.58 -11.26
C ILE A 173 -6.90 5.98 -10.65
N ILE A 174 -7.14 6.08 -9.36
CA ILE A 174 -7.05 7.34 -8.61
C ILE A 174 -5.79 7.35 -7.77
N GLY A 175 -5.09 8.47 -7.72
CA GLY A 175 -3.84 8.57 -6.98
C GLY A 175 -3.30 9.99 -6.95
N THR A 176 -2.13 10.16 -6.35
CA THR A 176 -1.50 11.48 -6.32
C THR A 176 -1.05 11.94 -7.72
N PRO A 177 -0.84 13.25 -7.95
CA PRO A 177 -0.35 13.74 -9.23
C PRO A 177 0.93 13.05 -9.71
N THR A 178 1.92 12.82 -8.84
CA THR A 178 3.17 12.13 -9.24
C THR A 178 2.89 10.68 -9.63
N THR A 179 2.06 9.97 -8.86
CA THR A 179 1.69 8.58 -9.17
C THR A 179 1.00 8.48 -10.53
N ILE A 180 0.00 9.31 -10.78
CA ILE A 180 -0.81 9.24 -11.99
C ILE A 180 -0.05 9.73 -13.22
N ASN A 181 0.68 10.85 -13.10
CA ASN A 181 1.43 11.40 -14.24
C ASN A 181 2.63 10.54 -14.65
N SER A 182 3.11 9.63 -13.80
CA SER A 182 4.12 8.65 -14.20
C SER A 182 3.60 7.62 -15.22
N ASN A 183 2.27 7.48 -15.35
CA ASN A 183 1.60 6.44 -16.13
C ASN A 183 2.00 4.99 -15.75
N SER A 184 2.71 4.76 -14.63
CA SER A 184 3.27 3.45 -14.30
C SER A 184 2.20 2.35 -14.23
N HIS A 185 1.12 2.58 -13.48
CA HIS A 185 0.00 1.61 -13.39
C HIS A 185 -0.68 1.38 -14.75
N LYS A 186 -0.96 2.45 -15.50
CA LYS A 186 -1.62 2.39 -16.81
C LYS A 186 -0.78 1.60 -17.81
N ASN A 187 0.51 1.94 -17.94
CA ASN A 187 1.42 1.28 -18.87
C ASN A 187 1.61 -0.20 -18.53
N LYS A 188 1.69 -0.56 -17.23
CA LYS A 188 1.78 -1.95 -16.80
C LYS A 188 0.50 -2.76 -17.09
N LEU A 189 -0.68 -2.16 -16.94
CA LEU A 189 -1.94 -2.81 -17.36
C LEU A 189 -2.00 -3.00 -18.88
N ILE A 190 -1.60 -2.00 -19.67
CA ILE A 190 -1.52 -2.12 -21.13
C ILE A 190 -0.53 -3.23 -21.52
N ALA A 191 0.64 -3.29 -20.89
CA ALA A 191 1.63 -4.35 -21.11
C ALA A 191 1.10 -5.76 -20.75
N LYS A 192 0.12 -5.85 -19.83
CA LYS A 192 -0.61 -7.09 -19.53
C LYS A 192 -1.74 -7.42 -20.51
N GLY A 193 -1.92 -6.61 -21.56
CA GLY A 193 -2.86 -6.87 -22.65
C GLY A 193 -4.25 -6.24 -22.49
N PHE A 194 -4.46 -5.35 -21.52
CA PHE A 194 -5.72 -4.62 -21.39
C PHE A 194 -5.79 -3.44 -22.37
N ASP A 195 -6.96 -3.24 -22.98
CA ASP A 195 -7.22 -2.11 -23.87
C ASP A 195 -7.12 -0.77 -23.11
N GLU A 196 -6.42 0.20 -23.68
CA GLU A 196 -6.28 1.54 -23.10
C GLU A 196 -7.65 2.22 -22.88
N ASN A 197 -8.64 1.94 -23.73
CA ASN A 197 -9.98 2.55 -23.70
C ASN A 197 -10.84 2.14 -22.49
N ILE A 198 -10.38 1.18 -21.68
CA ILE A 198 -11.03 0.79 -20.42
C ILE A 198 -10.24 1.25 -19.18
N ILE A 199 -9.11 1.93 -19.35
CA ILE A 199 -8.22 2.38 -18.27
C ILE A 199 -8.26 3.90 -18.18
N TYR A 200 -8.86 4.39 -17.10
CA TYR A 200 -9.03 5.83 -16.85
C TYR A 200 -8.21 6.24 -15.64
N THR A 201 -7.45 7.33 -15.73
CA THR A 201 -6.60 7.81 -14.65
C THR A 201 -7.00 9.20 -14.18
N GLN A 202 -6.97 9.43 -12.87
CA GLN A 202 -7.32 10.72 -12.28
C GLN A 202 -6.34 11.12 -11.18
N PRO A 203 -5.52 12.17 -11.39
CA PRO A 203 -4.73 12.76 -10.31
C PRO A 203 -5.65 13.46 -9.33
N CYS A 204 -5.55 13.12 -8.05
CA CYS A 204 -6.37 13.65 -6.96
C CYS A 204 -5.49 14.49 -6.03
N LYS A 205 -5.13 15.70 -6.49
CA LYS A 205 -4.25 16.60 -5.73
C LYS A 205 -4.83 16.95 -4.35
N ASN A 206 -3.99 16.91 -3.32
CA ASN A 206 -4.27 17.23 -1.91
C ASN A 206 -5.25 16.29 -1.20
N LEU A 207 -5.86 15.33 -1.90
CA LEU A 207 -6.81 14.40 -1.29
C LEU A 207 -6.15 13.57 -0.18
N GLU A 208 -4.88 13.19 -0.38
CA GLU A 208 -4.10 12.46 0.61
C GLU A 208 -3.89 13.25 1.91
N SER A 209 -3.64 14.55 1.81
CA SER A 209 -3.41 15.43 2.96
C SER A 209 -4.71 15.66 3.73
N GLU A 210 -5.82 15.92 3.03
CA GLU A 210 -7.13 16.09 3.67
C GLU A 210 -7.58 14.81 4.40
N ILE A 211 -7.32 13.63 3.81
CA ILE A 211 -7.65 12.34 4.45
C ILE A 211 -6.78 12.11 5.69
N GLN A 212 -5.49 12.46 5.65
CA GLN A 212 -4.59 12.31 6.80
C GLN A 212 -5.10 13.12 8.00
N GLU A 213 -5.47 14.38 7.77
CA GLU A 213 -5.99 15.29 8.79
C GLU A 213 -7.33 14.81 9.37
N ASN A 214 -8.27 14.45 8.50
CA ASN A 214 -9.58 13.93 8.89
C ASN A 214 -10.24 13.16 7.74
N THR A 215 -10.30 11.84 7.90
CA THR A 215 -10.77 10.88 6.89
C THR A 215 -12.20 11.10 6.40
N GLU A 216 -13.05 11.75 7.20
CA GLU A 216 -14.48 11.99 6.92
C GLU A 216 -14.82 13.48 6.78
N SER A 217 -13.81 14.33 6.54
CA SER A 217 -14.03 15.78 6.46
C SER A 217 -14.87 16.19 5.23
N LYS A 218 -15.53 17.35 5.33
CA LYS A 218 -16.22 17.96 4.19
C LYS A 218 -15.26 18.23 3.02
N ALA A 219 -14.01 18.59 3.32
CA ALA A 219 -12.98 18.84 2.31
C ALA A 219 -12.66 17.56 1.52
N VAL A 220 -12.52 16.41 2.19
CA VAL A 220 -12.37 15.11 1.53
C VAL A 220 -13.53 14.85 0.58
N LYS A 221 -14.78 15.02 1.05
CA LYS A 221 -15.96 14.81 0.20
C LYS A 221 -15.97 15.72 -1.03
N VAL A 222 -15.71 17.02 -0.86
CA VAL A 222 -15.68 17.99 -1.97
C VAL A 222 -14.62 17.63 -3.02
N LEU A 223 -13.43 17.20 -2.57
CA LEU A 223 -12.38 16.76 -3.48
C LEU A 223 -12.78 15.47 -4.21
N LEU A 224 -13.38 14.50 -3.51
CA LEU A 224 -13.87 13.27 -4.14
C LEU A 224 -14.95 13.57 -5.19
N ASP A 225 -15.95 14.38 -4.86
CA ASP A 225 -17.00 14.77 -5.81
C ASP A 225 -16.39 15.40 -7.06
N LYS A 226 -15.46 16.36 -6.88
CA LYS A 226 -14.73 17.02 -7.97
C LYS A 226 -13.98 16.01 -8.85
N TYR A 227 -13.14 15.18 -8.26
CA TYR A 227 -12.28 14.25 -9.03
C TYR A 227 -13.08 13.12 -9.67
N SER A 228 -14.18 12.68 -9.04
CA SER A 228 -15.11 11.72 -9.62
C SER A 228 -15.89 12.31 -10.81
N ASP A 229 -16.24 13.59 -10.77
CA ASP A 229 -16.84 14.27 -11.94
C ASP A 229 -15.83 14.45 -13.07
N GLU A 230 -14.58 14.84 -12.75
CA GLU A 230 -13.50 14.96 -13.73
C GLU A 230 -13.22 13.61 -14.43
N ILE A 231 -13.12 12.50 -13.68
CA ILE A 231 -12.86 11.19 -14.30
C ILE A 231 -14.10 10.70 -15.07
N LYS A 232 -15.32 10.96 -14.59
CA LYS A 232 -16.56 10.63 -15.30
C LYS A 232 -16.65 11.31 -16.66
N SER A 233 -16.22 12.56 -16.76
CA SER A 233 -16.19 13.31 -18.04
C SER A 233 -15.27 12.69 -19.09
N LYS A 234 -14.30 11.85 -18.67
CA LYS A 234 -13.36 11.16 -19.56
C LYS A 234 -13.89 9.81 -20.06
N VAL A 235 -14.92 9.26 -19.42
CA VAL A 235 -15.45 7.93 -19.74
C VAL A 235 -16.18 7.95 -21.07
N LYS A 236 -15.69 7.14 -22.00
CA LYS A 236 -16.27 7.01 -23.36
C LYS A 236 -16.89 5.64 -23.58
N THR A 237 -16.38 4.63 -22.88
CA THR A 237 -16.77 3.23 -23.06
C THR A 237 -17.72 2.83 -21.93
N PRO A 238 -18.98 2.46 -22.24
CA PRO A 238 -19.88 1.87 -21.25
C PRO A 238 -19.27 0.59 -20.68
N ALA A 239 -19.43 0.38 -19.38
CA ALA A 239 -18.95 -0.82 -18.69
C ALA A 239 -20.07 -1.46 -17.89
N VAL A 240 -20.06 -2.80 -17.82
CA VAL A 240 -21.04 -3.55 -17.00
C VAL A 240 -20.70 -3.48 -15.51
N LYS A 241 -19.43 -3.24 -15.19
CA LYS A 241 -18.86 -3.10 -13.85
C LYS A 241 -17.69 -2.12 -13.89
N SER A 242 -17.50 -1.37 -12.81
CA SER A 242 -16.36 -0.46 -12.67
C SER A 242 -15.48 -0.87 -11.49
N PHE A 243 -14.17 -0.86 -11.67
CA PHE A 243 -13.21 -1.01 -10.58
C PHE A 243 -12.54 0.32 -10.28
N VAL A 244 -12.19 0.57 -9.01
CA VAL A 244 -11.46 1.77 -8.60
C VAL A 244 -10.18 1.36 -7.90
N GLY A 245 -9.05 1.50 -8.59
CA GLY A 245 -7.72 1.30 -8.00
C GLY A 245 -7.37 2.45 -7.05
N LEU A 246 -7.21 2.15 -5.77
CA LEU A 246 -6.80 3.10 -4.75
C LEU A 246 -5.26 3.23 -4.73
N CYS A 247 -4.70 3.94 -5.70
CA CYS A 247 -3.24 4.11 -5.87
C CYS A 247 -2.67 5.26 -5.02
N CYS A 248 -3.11 5.34 -3.77
CA CYS A 248 -2.55 6.15 -2.70
C CYS A 248 -2.90 5.48 -1.37
N THR A 249 -1.92 5.35 -0.48
CA THR A 249 -2.09 4.62 0.78
C THR A 249 -3.16 5.24 1.67
N HIS A 250 -3.29 6.58 1.67
CA HIS A 250 -4.32 7.29 2.43
C HIS A 250 -5.75 6.90 2.06
N TYR A 251 -6.01 6.51 0.81
CA TYR A 251 -7.38 6.31 0.33
C TYR A 251 -8.06 5.11 1.02
N GLY A 252 -7.28 4.16 1.55
CA GLY A 252 -7.81 3.08 2.39
C GLY A 252 -8.50 3.59 3.67
N TYR A 253 -8.05 4.71 4.25
CA TYR A 253 -8.68 5.28 5.44
C TYR A 253 -10.01 5.97 5.15
N ALA A 254 -10.22 6.43 3.92
CA ALA A 254 -11.47 7.04 3.46
C ALA A 254 -12.35 6.06 2.66
N TYR A 255 -12.10 4.75 2.76
CA TYR A 255 -12.73 3.72 1.92
C TYR A 255 -14.25 3.88 1.82
N LYS A 256 -14.96 4.05 2.96
CA LYS A 256 -16.43 4.16 2.98
C LYS A 256 -16.93 5.38 2.22
N LEU A 257 -16.25 6.51 2.36
CA LEU A 257 -16.63 7.75 1.68
C LEU A 257 -16.35 7.66 0.18
N ILE A 258 -15.19 7.12 -0.21
CA ILE A 258 -14.83 6.87 -1.61
C ILE A 258 -15.83 5.90 -2.24
N ASP A 259 -16.16 4.80 -1.57
CA ASP A 259 -17.10 3.78 -2.07
C ASP A 259 -18.48 4.39 -2.33
N SER A 260 -18.97 5.21 -1.39
CA SER A 260 -20.23 5.93 -1.51
C SER A 260 -20.23 6.88 -2.72
N VAL A 261 -19.22 7.75 -2.84
CA VAL A 261 -19.12 8.71 -3.95
C VAL A 261 -18.98 8.01 -5.29
N MET A 262 -18.12 6.98 -5.39
CA MET A 262 -17.91 6.27 -6.64
C MET A 262 -19.16 5.49 -7.07
N LYS A 263 -19.90 4.88 -6.14
CA LYS A 263 -21.17 4.20 -6.47
C LYS A 263 -22.28 5.17 -6.87
N ASP A 264 -22.34 6.36 -6.28
CA ASP A 264 -23.25 7.43 -6.71
C ASP A 264 -22.95 7.87 -8.16
N LYS A 265 -21.67 8.06 -8.48
CA LYS A 265 -21.25 8.59 -9.78
C LYS A 265 -21.27 7.56 -10.91
N PHE A 266 -20.88 6.31 -10.62
CA PHE A 266 -20.66 5.25 -11.62
C PHE A 266 -21.62 4.06 -11.50
N GLY A 267 -22.51 4.08 -10.50
CA GLY A 267 -23.52 3.05 -10.28
C GLY A 267 -23.10 1.99 -9.25
N LYS A 268 -24.08 1.23 -8.78
CA LYS A 268 -23.92 0.27 -7.68
C LYS A 268 -22.93 -0.87 -7.96
N ASN A 269 -22.69 -1.19 -9.23
CA ASN A 269 -21.70 -2.20 -9.64
C ASN A 269 -20.30 -1.58 -9.77
N THR A 270 -19.89 -0.85 -8.73
CA THR A 270 -18.56 -0.25 -8.60
C THR A 270 -17.87 -0.85 -7.38
N GLU A 271 -16.63 -1.30 -7.55
CA GLU A 271 -15.84 -1.99 -6.52
C GLU A 271 -14.48 -1.30 -6.32
N LEU A 272 -14.12 -1.02 -5.07
CA LEU A 272 -12.81 -0.45 -4.75
C LEU A 272 -11.77 -1.56 -4.60
N LEU A 273 -10.58 -1.31 -5.14
CA LEU A 273 -9.42 -2.18 -5.08
C LEU A 273 -8.33 -1.50 -4.26
N ASN A 274 -8.11 -1.97 -3.03
CA ASN A 274 -7.12 -1.43 -2.11
C ASN A 274 -5.87 -2.32 -2.06
N PRO A 275 -4.72 -1.90 -2.62
CA PRO A 275 -3.50 -2.69 -2.59
C PRO A 275 -2.79 -2.70 -1.23
N ASN A 276 -3.14 -1.82 -0.28
CA ASN A 276 -2.46 -1.74 1.03
C ASN A 276 -2.47 -3.09 1.75
N SER A 277 -3.61 -3.80 1.71
CA SER A 277 -3.78 -5.10 2.36
C SER A 277 -3.14 -6.26 1.60
N LYS A 278 -2.48 -6.02 0.46
CA LYS A 278 -1.76 -7.05 -0.30
C LYS A 278 -0.29 -7.10 0.03
N MET A 279 0.26 -6.01 0.57
CA MET A 279 1.71 -5.94 0.81
C MET A 279 2.17 -6.87 1.93
N GLY A 280 1.33 -7.10 2.95
CA GLY A 280 1.62 -8.10 3.98
C GLY A 280 1.57 -9.55 3.49
N ASP A 281 0.90 -9.83 2.36
CA ASP A 281 0.87 -11.19 1.78
C ASP A 281 2.24 -11.61 1.25
N LEU A 282 3.10 -10.66 0.86
CA LEU A 282 4.47 -10.94 0.38
C LEU A 282 5.35 -11.65 1.42
N LEU A 283 4.99 -11.56 2.70
CA LEU A 283 5.75 -12.15 3.81
C LEU A 283 5.20 -13.51 4.24
N ILE A 284 4.07 -13.94 3.65
CA ILE A 284 3.37 -15.17 3.99
C ILE A 284 3.31 -16.05 2.76
N THR A 285 3.84 -17.26 2.86
CA THR A 285 3.77 -18.29 1.81
C THR A 285 3.16 -19.56 2.39
N GLY A 286 2.65 -20.43 1.52
CA GLY A 286 2.23 -21.77 1.92
C GLY A 286 3.29 -22.52 2.74
N GLU A 287 4.59 -22.33 2.44
CA GLU A 287 5.69 -22.99 3.13
C GLU A 287 6.03 -22.42 4.52
N ASN A 288 5.93 -21.10 4.70
CA ASN A 288 6.31 -20.46 5.97
C ASN A 288 5.13 -20.26 6.92
N ARG A 289 3.91 -20.51 6.47
CA ARG A 289 2.70 -20.36 7.28
C ARG A 289 2.71 -21.31 8.48
N ASN A 290 2.48 -20.76 9.66
CA ASN A 290 2.48 -21.44 10.95
C ASN A 290 3.78 -22.21 11.25
N ARG A 291 4.92 -21.74 10.73
CA ARG A 291 6.22 -22.37 10.98
C ARG A 291 6.61 -22.37 12.46
N PHE A 292 6.10 -21.41 13.24
CA PHE A 292 6.32 -21.33 14.69
C PHE A 292 5.01 -21.27 15.49
N ASN A 293 5.08 -21.69 16.76
CA ASN A 293 3.92 -21.69 17.67
C ASN A 293 3.50 -20.27 18.09
N GLU A 294 4.46 -19.37 18.16
CA GLU A 294 4.30 -17.96 18.51
C GLU A 294 5.32 -17.10 17.76
N ILE A 295 5.05 -15.79 17.72
CA ILE A 295 5.94 -14.79 17.15
C ILE A 295 6.01 -13.59 18.08
N LYS A 296 7.22 -13.07 18.29
CA LYS A 296 7.44 -11.78 18.94
C LYS A 296 7.48 -10.68 17.88
N THR A 297 6.41 -9.90 17.77
CA THR A 297 6.37 -8.70 16.92
C THR A 297 6.62 -7.43 17.71
N ASN A 298 7.43 -6.52 17.15
CA ASN A 298 7.63 -5.15 17.62
C ASN A 298 7.34 -4.17 16.47
N VAL A 299 6.64 -3.07 16.76
CA VAL A 299 6.35 -2.02 15.77
C VAL A 299 6.94 -0.71 16.27
N LYS A 300 7.70 -0.03 15.42
CA LYS A 300 8.28 1.29 15.69
C LYS A 300 7.89 2.26 14.58
N VAL A 301 7.46 3.46 14.95
CA VAL A 301 7.24 4.57 14.02
C VAL A 301 8.39 5.56 14.20
N VAL A 302 9.08 5.90 13.11
CA VAL A 302 10.09 6.97 13.09
C VAL A 302 9.69 8.03 12.08
N SER A 303 9.78 9.29 12.48
CA SER A 303 9.35 10.43 11.67
C SER A 303 10.33 11.58 11.76
N GLN A 304 10.55 12.26 10.64
CA GLN A 304 11.33 13.49 10.61
C GLN A 304 10.53 14.71 11.04
N VAL A 305 9.23 14.65 10.81
CA VAL A 305 8.27 15.70 11.15
C VAL A 305 7.41 15.25 12.32
N ASP A 306 6.92 16.19 13.10
CA ASP A 306 5.99 15.89 14.17
C ASP A 306 4.70 15.28 13.58
N ILE A 307 4.13 14.32 14.30
CA ILE A 307 2.80 13.80 14.04
C ILE A 307 1.85 14.49 14.99
N THR A 308 0.90 15.25 14.44
CA THR A 308 -0.02 16.06 15.23
C THR A 308 -0.99 15.19 16.05
N GLU A 309 -1.59 15.78 17.09
CA GLU A 309 -2.65 15.11 17.86
C GLU A 309 -3.86 14.78 16.97
N GLN A 310 -4.18 15.65 16.02
CA GLN A 310 -5.30 15.47 15.10
C GLN A 310 -5.05 14.29 14.15
N GLU A 311 -3.85 14.16 13.57
CA GLU A 311 -3.47 12.99 12.75
C GLU A 311 -3.47 11.69 13.56
N ASN A 312 -2.94 11.73 14.78
CA ASN A 312 -2.99 10.61 15.72
C ASN A 312 -4.43 10.15 15.98
N LYS A 313 -5.34 11.10 16.24
CA LYS A 313 -6.76 10.82 16.48
C LYS A 313 -7.47 10.29 15.23
N SER A 314 -7.17 10.89 14.08
CA SER A 314 -7.73 10.57 12.77
C SER A 314 -7.42 9.12 12.38
N LEU A 315 -6.14 8.73 12.46
CA LEU A 315 -5.66 7.42 11.99
C LEU A 315 -5.62 6.36 13.08
N GLY A 316 -5.34 6.73 14.33
CA GLY A 316 -5.06 5.79 15.42
C GLY A 316 -6.19 4.79 15.67
N LYS A 317 -7.45 5.25 15.69
CA LYS A 317 -8.61 4.36 15.88
C LYS A 317 -8.78 3.37 14.73
N LEU A 318 -8.47 3.78 13.50
CA LEU A 318 -8.56 2.92 12.32
C LEU A 318 -7.45 1.87 12.34
N LEU A 319 -6.23 2.27 12.73
CA LEU A 319 -5.10 1.37 12.92
C LEU A 319 -5.35 0.35 14.02
N GLY A 320 -5.95 0.75 15.14
CA GLY A 320 -6.24 -0.13 16.27
C GLY A 320 -7.23 -1.27 15.97
N GLN A 321 -8.05 -1.12 14.92
CA GLN A 321 -8.93 -2.20 14.44
C GLN A 321 -8.15 -3.34 13.78
N GLU A 322 -6.97 -3.04 13.22
CA GLU A 322 -6.11 -4.00 12.54
C GLU A 322 -4.95 -4.45 13.45
N SER A 323 -4.30 -3.51 14.14
CA SER A 323 -3.14 -3.76 15.00
C SER A 323 -3.04 -2.74 16.14
N LEU A 324 -3.31 -3.19 17.36
CA LEU A 324 -3.11 -2.39 18.58
C LEU A 324 -1.64 -1.98 18.76
N LYS A 325 -0.69 -2.81 18.30
CA LYS A 325 0.74 -2.48 18.34
C LYS A 325 1.08 -1.31 17.42
N THR A 326 0.48 -1.26 16.24
CA THR A 326 0.69 -0.16 15.29
C THR A 326 0.05 1.13 15.79
N GLU A 327 -1.16 1.06 16.36
CA GLU A 327 -1.77 2.22 17.04
C GLU A 327 -0.89 2.74 18.18
N ALA A 328 -0.38 1.85 19.03
CA ALA A 328 0.51 2.23 20.13
C ALA A 328 1.83 2.82 19.62
N ALA A 329 2.40 2.28 18.55
CA ALA A 329 3.63 2.77 17.94
C ALA A 329 3.45 4.16 17.30
N LEU A 330 2.27 4.44 16.72
CA LEU A 330 1.93 5.77 16.21
C LEU A 330 1.89 6.80 17.36
N LYS A 331 1.24 6.47 18.48
CA LYS A 331 1.16 7.37 19.65
C LYS A 331 2.52 7.62 20.30
N ASN A 332 3.42 6.64 20.23
CA ASN A 332 4.76 6.68 20.82
C ASN A 332 5.87 6.76 19.76
N TYR A 333 5.59 7.45 18.64
CA TYR A 333 6.56 7.56 17.56
C TYR A 333 7.85 8.27 18.02
N VAL A 334 8.95 7.98 17.33
CA VAL A 334 10.22 8.66 17.55
C VAL A 334 10.37 9.79 16.53
N LEU A 335 10.35 11.02 17.03
CA LEU A 335 10.76 12.19 16.26
C LEU A 335 12.28 12.22 16.13
N ASN A 336 12.77 12.38 14.89
CA ASN A 336 14.18 12.65 14.60
C ASN A 336 14.25 13.67 13.46
N GLU A 337 14.44 14.95 13.77
CA GLU A 337 14.51 16.02 12.76
C GLU A 337 15.64 15.86 11.73
N ASN A 338 16.63 15.01 12.04
CA ASN A 338 17.74 14.66 11.15
C ASN A 338 17.64 13.19 10.68
N LEU A 339 16.42 12.67 10.53
CA LEU A 339 16.20 11.30 10.09
C LEU A 339 16.81 11.04 8.72
N PHE A 340 16.78 12.00 7.79
CA PHE A 340 17.50 11.97 6.51
C PHE A 340 17.73 13.38 5.96
N GLU A 341 18.70 13.52 5.06
CA GLU A 341 19.08 14.83 4.53
C GLU A 341 18.21 15.24 3.34
N TYR A 342 17.57 16.40 3.42
CA TYR A 342 16.71 16.90 2.34
C TYR A 342 16.94 18.37 1.97
N ARG A 343 17.38 19.20 2.93
CA ARG A 343 17.45 20.67 2.79
C ARG A 343 18.26 21.09 1.55
N LYS A 344 19.46 20.53 1.36
CA LYS A 344 20.33 20.79 0.19
C LYS A 344 19.73 20.43 -1.17
N PHE A 345 18.60 19.73 -1.21
CA PHE A 345 17.92 19.34 -2.43
C PHE A 345 16.67 20.17 -2.71
N ILE A 346 16.12 20.85 -1.70
CA ILE A 346 14.87 21.60 -1.79
C ILE A 346 15.01 23.12 -1.65
N GLU A 347 16.14 23.57 -1.10
CA GLU A 347 16.64 24.95 -1.19
C GLU A 347 17.29 25.18 -2.56
#